data_AF-A0A219AFL7-F1
#
_entry.id   AF-A0A219AFL7-F1
#
_cell.length_a   1.000
_cell.length_b   1.000
_cell.length_c   1.000
_cell.angle_alpha   90.00
_cell.angle_beta   90.00
_cell.angle_gamma   90.00
#
_symmetry.space_group_name_H-M   'P 1'
#
loop_
_entity.id
_entity.type
_entity.pdbx_description
1 polymer ?
#
loop_
_entity_poly.entity_id
_entity_poly.type
_entity_poly.pdbx_seq_one_letter_code
_entity_poly.pdbx_strand_id
1 'polypeptide(L)'
;MEKNIIHLKGIGQKNGVVIIDKKFEVDHNEVGKYTSSSTRKEYIQRAVDFYYPGLKSHDIKGVSVTREKINSKKDSNNLEKAVIGAAAGYVVGKSQKKKTNSKDNASFEYSFVNEISTFPQIDFNTNDESEIKNSLDKIYNGIIDYKWKSTGQDEMQNKIITENNRVLNMCLRNYSTGLRRLKSVSDNEEEIKYYEKQYKKLSRKKYFNKYGAIIIGVVAFVVLMSLLAIME
;
A
#
# COMPACT_ATOMS: atom_id res chain seq x y z
N MET A 1 -21.53 -0.55 -31.20
CA MET A 1 -20.83 -1.84 -31.01
C MET A 1 -20.94 -2.20 -29.54
N GLU A 2 -21.46 -3.37 -29.21
CA GLU A 2 -21.54 -3.83 -27.81
C GLU A 2 -20.13 -4.10 -27.28
N LYS A 3 -19.74 -3.40 -26.22
CA LYS A 3 -18.47 -3.65 -25.54
C LYS A 3 -18.71 -4.59 -24.37
N ASN A 4 -17.94 -5.67 -24.31
CA ASN A 4 -17.99 -6.61 -23.19
C ASN A 4 -16.75 -6.41 -22.33
N ILE A 5 -16.96 -6.03 -21.08
CA ILE A 5 -15.88 -5.89 -20.11
C ILE A 5 -15.89 -7.10 -19.20
N ILE A 6 -14.71 -7.71 -19.06
CA ILE A 6 -14.46 -8.75 -18.06
C ILE A 6 -13.75 -8.11 -16.89
N HIS A 7 -14.28 -8.35 -15.69
CA HIS A 7 -13.67 -7.95 -14.43
C HIS A 7 -13.19 -9.18 -13.67
N LEU A 8 -11.88 -9.33 -13.59
CA LEU A 8 -11.22 -10.34 -12.76
C LEU A 8 -11.01 -9.78 -11.35
N LYS A 9 -11.55 -10.47 -10.35
CA LYS A 9 -11.29 -10.20 -8.94
C LYS A 9 -10.87 -11.46 -8.22
N GLY A 10 -9.73 -11.44 -7.56
CA GLY A 10 -9.27 -12.58 -6.77
C GLY A 10 -7.97 -12.28 -6.03
N ILE A 11 -7.37 -13.34 -5.49
CA ILE A 11 -6.16 -13.21 -4.67
C ILE A 11 -5.11 -14.22 -5.17
N GLY A 12 -3.90 -13.73 -5.38
CA GLY A 12 -2.71 -14.50 -5.70
C GLY A 12 -1.71 -14.52 -4.54
N GLN A 13 -0.77 -15.47 -4.55
CA GLN A 13 0.34 -15.56 -3.58
C GLN A 13 1.69 -15.71 -4.27
N LYS A 14 2.43 -14.61 -4.45
CA LYS A 14 3.82 -14.66 -4.94
C LYS A 14 4.67 -13.67 -4.18
N ASN A 15 5.58 -14.16 -3.34
CA ASN A 15 6.40 -13.35 -2.43
C ASN A 15 5.56 -12.36 -1.59
N GLY A 16 4.31 -12.73 -1.29
CA GLY A 16 3.30 -11.83 -0.72
C GLY A 16 1.92 -12.08 -1.35
N VAL A 17 0.90 -11.38 -0.85
CA VAL A 17 -0.47 -11.47 -1.38
C VAL A 17 -0.64 -10.47 -2.52
N VAL A 18 -1.10 -10.93 -3.68
CA VAL A 18 -1.36 -10.10 -4.87
C VAL A 18 -2.87 -10.00 -5.07
N ILE A 19 -3.42 -8.80 -4.96
CA ILE A 19 -4.84 -8.59 -5.28
C ILE A 19 -4.97 -8.50 -6.79
N ILE A 20 -5.72 -9.45 -7.36
CA ILE A 20 -6.12 -9.44 -8.75
C ILE A 20 -7.39 -8.58 -8.81
N ASP A 21 -7.30 -7.40 -9.40
CA ASP A 21 -8.43 -6.51 -9.68
C ASP A 21 -8.17 -5.85 -11.04
N LYS A 22 -8.72 -6.44 -12.10
CA LYS A 22 -8.50 -5.97 -13.46
C LYS A 22 -9.76 -6.02 -14.32
N LYS A 23 -10.05 -4.89 -14.96
CA LYS A 23 -11.04 -4.78 -16.03
C LYS A 23 -10.35 -4.73 -17.39
N PHE A 24 -10.84 -5.48 -18.37
CA PHE A 24 -10.39 -5.41 -19.77
C PHE A 24 -11.53 -5.72 -20.74
N GLU A 25 -11.41 -5.16 -21.95
CA GLU A 25 -12.36 -5.36 -23.04
C GLU A 25 -12.07 -6.68 -23.74
N VAL A 26 -13.13 -7.43 -24.06
CA VAL A 26 -13.06 -8.73 -24.72
C VAL A 26 -14.09 -8.76 -25.84
N ASP A 27 -13.71 -9.33 -26.98
CA ASP A 27 -14.60 -9.49 -28.11
C ASP A 27 -15.82 -10.34 -27.73
N HIS A 28 -16.98 -10.03 -28.31
CA HIS A 28 -18.24 -10.71 -28.02
C HIS A 28 -18.13 -12.25 -28.12
N ASN A 29 -17.36 -12.73 -29.10
CA ASN A 29 -17.12 -14.15 -29.36
C ASN A 29 -16.20 -14.82 -28.32
N GLU A 30 -15.44 -14.03 -27.55
CA GLU A 30 -14.48 -14.52 -26.57
C GLU A 30 -14.98 -14.45 -25.12
N VAL A 31 -16.04 -13.71 -24.85
CA VAL A 31 -16.67 -13.62 -23.51
C VAL A 31 -17.04 -14.99 -22.94
N GLY A 32 -17.53 -15.89 -23.81
CA GLY A 32 -17.87 -17.26 -23.44
C GLY A 32 -16.68 -18.03 -22.85
N LYS A 33 -15.45 -17.70 -23.28
CA LYS A 33 -14.22 -18.36 -22.82
C LYS A 33 -13.84 -17.99 -21.38
N TYR A 34 -14.28 -16.82 -20.89
CA TYR A 34 -14.06 -16.37 -19.51
C TYR A 34 -15.18 -16.75 -18.55
N THR A 35 -16.34 -17.16 -19.07
CA THR A 35 -17.56 -17.43 -18.30
C THR A 35 -17.97 -18.91 -18.31
N SER A 36 -17.62 -19.66 -19.36
CA SER A 36 -17.87 -21.10 -19.47
C SER A 36 -17.00 -21.93 -18.53
N SER A 37 -17.58 -22.86 -17.78
CA SER A 37 -16.88 -23.70 -16.79
C SER A 37 -15.72 -24.51 -17.38
N SER A 38 -15.79 -24.91 -18.65
CA SER A 38 -14.78 -25.77 -19.31
C SER A 38 -13.51 -25.02 -19.71
N THR A 39 -13.59 -23.74 -20.08
CA THR A 39 -12.47 -22.94 -20.61
C THR A 39 -12.04 -21.80 -19.69
N ARG A 40 -12.89 -21.43 -18.72
CA ARG A 40 -12.69 -20.30 -17.80
C ARG A 40 -11.36 -20.34 -17.07
N LYS A 41 -10.92 -21.50 -16.59
CA LYS A 41 -9.69 -21.61 -15.79
C LYS A 41 -8.44 -21.23 -16.60
N GLU A 42 -8.36 -21.68 -17.85
CA GLU A 42 -7.22 -21.42 -18.73
C GLU A 42 -7.17 -19.96 -19.18
N TYR A 43 -8.31 -19.38 -19.55
CA TYR A 43 -8.38 -17.98 -19.99
C TYR A 43 -8.18 -16.97 -18.86
N ILE A 44 -8.68 -17.28 -17.65
CA ILE A 44 -8.32 -16.51 -16.45
C ILE A 44 -6.81 -16.59 -16.23
N GLN A 45 -6.20 -17.78 -16.32
CA GLN A 45 -4.77 -17.93 -16.10
C GLN A 45 -3.95 -17.08 -17.08
N ARG A 46 -4.25 -17.16 -18.38
CA ARG A 46 -3.56 -16.35 -19.40
C ARG A 46 -3.70 -14.85 -19.14
N ALA A 47 -4.89 -14.39 -18.74
CA ALA A 47 -5.11 -12.99 -18.40
C ALA A 47 -4.33 -12.59 -17.14
N VAL A 48 -4.28 -13.45 -16.12
CA VAL A 48 -3.51 -13.19 -14.90
C VAL A 48 -2.02 -13.19 -15.18
N ASP A 49 -1.49 -14.14 -15.95
CA ASP A 49 -0.08 -14.19 -16.35
C ASP A 49 0.34 -12.94 -17.12
N PHE A 50 -0.55 -12.42 -17.97
CA PHE A 50 -0.32 -11.22 -18.75
C PHE A 50 -0.29 -9.95 -17.89
N TYR A 51 -1.30 -9.76 -17.02
CA TYR A 51 -1.41 -8.54 -16.22
C TYR A 51 -0.61 -8.57 -14.91
N TYR A 52 -0.25 -9.76 -14.42
CA TYR A 52 0.46 -10.00 -13.16
C TYR A 52 1.62 -10.98 -13.38
N PRO A 53 2.67 -10.58 -14.12
CA PRO A 53 3.70 -11.49 -14.58
C PRO A 53 4.40 -12.25 -13.44
N GLY A 54 4.33 -13.57 -13.55
CA GLY A 54 4.96 -14.55 -12.68
C GLY A 54 4.17 -14.91 -11.41
N LEU A 55 2.92 -14.50 -11.29
CA LEU A 55 1.97 -15.11 -10.36
C LEU A 55 1.56 -16.49 -10.92
N LYS A 56 2.01 -17.60 -10.33
CA LYS A 56 1.77 -18.93 -10.92
C LYS A 56 0.35 -19.41 -10.64
N SER A 57 -0.14 -20.36 -11.44
CA SER A 57 -1.52 -20.84 -11.39
C SER A 57 -1.94 -21.50 -10.06
N HIS A 58 -1.00 -22.09 -9.32
CA HIS A 58 -1.24 -22.68 -8.00
C HIS A 58 -1.32 -21.64 -6.88
N ASP A 59 -0.87 -20.41 -7.16
CA ASP A 59 -0.83 -19.32 -6.19
C ASP A 59 -2.15 -18.54 -6.15
N ILE A 60 -3.08 -18.82 -7.07
CA ILE A 60 -4.32 -18.08 -7.26
C ILE A 60 -5.46 -18.76 -6.51
N LYS A 61 -6.03 -18.08 -5.52
CA LYS A 61 -7.21 -18.52 -4.77
C LYS A 61 -8.39 -17.59 -5.03
N GLY A 62 -9.49 -18.17 -5.52
CA GLY A 62 -10.80 -17.52 -5.54
C GLY A 62 -10.95 -16.38 -6.57
N VAL A 63 -10.58 -16.60 -7.84
CA VAL A 63 -10.85 -15.59 -8.88
C VAL A 63 -12.31 -15.66 -9.33
N SER A 64 -13.06 -14.63 -8.93
CA SER A 64 -14.37 -14.30 -9.47
C SER A 64 -14.23 -13.53 -10.78
N VAL A 65 -15.13 -13.83 -11.71
CA VAL A 65 -15.22 -13.16 -13.01
C VAL A 65 -16.61 -12.56 -13.09
N THR A 66 -16.69 -11.25 -13.31
CA THR A 66 -17.96 -10.58 -13.59
C THR A 66 -17.91 -9.96 -14.97
N ARG A 67 -19.02 -10.08 -15.71
CA ARG A 67 -19.18 -9.49 -17.05
C ARG A 67 -20.01 -8.23 -16.90
N GLU A 68 -19.54 -7.15 -17.51
CA GLU A 68 -20.27 -5.91 -17.65
C GLU A 68 -20.51 -5.67 -19.14
N LYS A 69 -21.79 -5.58 -19.54
CA LYS A 69 -22.17 -5.19 -20.91
C LYS A 69 -22.32 -3.69 -20.94
N ILE A 70 -21.55 -3.01 -21.78
CA ILE A 70 -21.68 -1.56 -21.97
C ILE A 70 -22.32 -1.30 -23.33
N ASN A 71 -23.54 -0.77 -23.29
CA ASN A 71 -24.23 -0.26 -24.48
C ASN A 71 -23.75 1.16 -24.77
N SER A 72 -22.97 1.30 -25.84
CA SER A 72 -22.34 2.55 -26.23
C SER A 72 -23.38 3.63 -26.56
N LYS A 73 -23.50 4.65 -25.71
CA LYS A 73 -23.81 6.03 -26.15
C LYS A 73 -23.53 7.14 -25.11
N LYS A 74 -23.08 6.85 -23.88
CA LYS A 74 -22.93 7.92 -22.86
C LYS A 74 -21.59 8.06 -22.10
N ASP A 75 -20.68 7.07 -22.14
CA ASP A 75 -19.47 7.08 -21.29
C ASP A 75 -18.13 7.16 -22.05
N SER A 76 -18.11 7.66 -23.29
CA SER A 76 -16.89 7.70 -24.11
C SER A 76 -15.81 8.65 -23.61
N ASN A 77 -16.13 9.65 -22.78
CA ASN A 77 -15.18 10.73 -22.46
C ASN A 77 -14.24 10.43 -21.28
N ASN A 78 -14.46 9.34 -20.54
CA ASN A 78 -13.59 8.97 -19.41
C ASN A 78 -12.70 7.75 -19.68
N LEU A 79 -12.83 7.09 -20.84
CA LEU A 79 -12.08 5.88 -21.16
C LEU A 79 -10.80 6.11 -21.99
N GLU A 80 -10.69 7.23 -22.70
CA GLU A 80 -9.50 7.52 -23.53
C GLU A 80 -8.20 7.67 -22.73
N LYS A 81 -8.27 7.95 -21.42
CA LYS A 81 -7.08 7.98 -20.55
C LYS A 81 -6.68 6.62 -19.99
N ALA A 82 -7.52 5.59 -20.09
CA ALA A 82 -7.24 4.25 -19.57
C ALA A 82 -6.73 3.28 -20.65
N VAL A 83 -6.82 3.64 -21.93
CA VAL A 83 -6.51 2.79 -23.08
C VAL A 83 -5.37 3.38 -23.90
N ILE A 84 -4.17 3.46 -23.32
CA ILE A 84 -2.93 3.50 -24.11
C ILE A 84 -1.95 2.54 -23.42
N GLY A 85 -1.58 1.47 -24.11
CA GLY A 85 -0.48 0.61 -23.66
C GLY A 85 -0.68 -0.89 -23.83
N ALA A 86 -1.29 -1.35 -24.93
CA ALA A 86 -1.04 -2.69 -25.44
C ALA A 86 -0.32 -2.55 -26.78
N ALA A 87 1.01 -2.37 -26.73
CA ALA A 87 1.89 -2.57 -27.87
C ALA A 87 3.34 -2.72 -27.37
N ALA A 88 3.93 -3.88 -27.70
CA ALA A 88 5.34 -4.20 -27.92
C ALA A 88 6.39 -3.74 -26.87
N GLY A 89 7.20 -4.71 -26.44
CA GLY A 89 8.14 -4.57 -25.33
C GLY A 89 9.23 -3.51 -25.47
N TYR A 90 9.68 -2.99 -24.32
CA TYR A 90 11.07 -2.62 -24.08
C TYR A 90 11.31 -2.43 -22.57
N VAL A 91 12.56 -2.61 -22.17
CA VAL A 91 13.09 -2.64 -20.80
C VAL A 91 13.26 -1.22 -20.24
N VAL A 92 13.39 -1.11 -18.90
CA VAL A 92 14.16 -0.11 -18.11
C VAL A 92 13.36 0.88 -17.24
N GLY A 93 13.63 0.81 -15.92
CA GLY A 93 14.01 1.96 -15.10
C GLY A 93 12.93 2.87 -14.48
N LYS A 94 12.93 2.93 -13.14
CA LYS A 94 12.41 3.99 -12.24
C LYS A 94 11.66 5.17 -12.89
N SER A 95 10.42 5.47 -12.46
CA SER A 95 9.98 6.88 -12.36
C SER A 95 8.83 7.16 -11.36
N GLN A 96 9.09 8.21 -10.57
CA GLN A 96 8.21 9.28 -10.09
C GLN A 96 6.73 9.02 -9.74
N LYS A 97 6.43 9.06 -8.43
CA LYS A 97 5.09 9.27 -7.88
C LYS A 97 4.58 10.68 -8.26
N LYS A 98 3.57 10.75 -9.14
CA LYS A 98 2.74 11.94 -9.36
C LYS A 98 1.60 11.94 -8.33
N LYS A 99 1.56 12.94 -7.45
CA LYS A 99 0.46 13.16 -6.49
C LYS A 99 -0.81 13.51 -7.26
N THR A 100 -1.83 12.68 -7.17
CA THR A 100 -3.21 13.04 -7.51
C THR A 100 -4.01 13.16 -6.22
N ASN A 101 -4.41 14.39 -5.89
CA ASN A 101 -5.42 14.65 -4.87
C ASN A 101 -6.79 14.31 -5.48
N SER A 102 -7.45 13.26 -4.99
CA SER A 102 -8.89 13.09 -5.15
C SER A 102 -9.55 13.15 -3.78
N LYS A 103 -10.35 14.21 -3.56
CA LYS A 103 -11.36 14.27 -2.50
C LYS A 103 -12.49 13.30 -2.85
N ASP A 104 -13.02 12.68 -1.80
CA ASP A 104 -14.27 11.90 -1.74
C ASP A 104 -14.34 10.59 -2.52
N ASN A 105 -13.94 9.52 -1.83
CA ASN A 105 -14.60 8.21 -1.80
C ASN A 105 -14.19 7.54 -0.50
N ALA A 106 -15.12 6.89 0.22
CA ALA A 106 -14.81 6.13 1.43
C ALA A 106 -13.73 5.09 1.11
N SER A 107 -12.48 5.41 1.42
CA SER A 107 -11.34 4.55 1.09
C SER A 107 -11.32 3.42 2.10
N PHE A 108 -11.73 2.23 1.66
CA PHE A 108 -11.58 1.03 2.48
C PHE A 108 -10.10 0.85 2.82
N GLU A 109 -9.78 0.69 4.11
CA GLU A 109 -8.40 0.57 4.55
C GLU A 109 -7.81 -0.76 4.08
N TYR A 110 -6.65 -0.71 3.41
CA TYR A 110 -5.91 -1.88 2.99
C TYR A 110 -5.07 -2.45 4.15
N SER A 111 -5.14 -3.77 4.38
CA SER A 111 -4.30 -4.45 5.38
C SER A 111 -2.92 -4.74 4.80
N PHE A 112 -1.88 -4.09 5.33
CA PHE A 112 -0.47 -4.31 4.96
C PHE A 112 0.29 -5.17 5.97
N VAL A 113 -0.41 -5.74 6.95
CA VAL A 113 0.13 -6.54 8.05
C VAL A 113 1.11 -7.59 7.55
N ASN A 114 0.71 -8.36 6.53
CA ASN A 114 1.52 -9.44 5.99
C ASN A 114 2.75 -8.92 5.23
N GLU A 115 2.68 -7.75 4.58
CA GLU A 115 3.79 -7.15 3.84
C GLU A 115 4.97 -6.79 4.75
N ILE A 116 4.67 -6.33 5.96
CA ILE A 116 5.69 -5.86 6.92
C ILE A 116 5.83 -6.77 8.14
N SER A 117 5.13 -7.91 8.18
CA SER A 117 5.09 -8.85 9.32
C SER A 117 6.44 -9.49 9.66
N THR A 118 7.38 -9.46 8.72
CA THR A 118 8.73 -10.01 8.88
C THR A 118 9.66 -9.06 9.64
N PHE A 119 9.44 -7.75 9.58
CA PHE A 119 10.30 -6.76 10.23
C PHE A 119 10.26 -6.80 11.77
N PRO A 120 9.12 -7.06 12.43
CA PRO A 120 9.06 -7.30 13.87
C PRO A 120 9.83 -8.54 14.35
N GLN A 121 10.14 -9.49 13.46
CA GLN A 121 10.83 -10.75 13.80
C GLN A 121 12.35 -10.65 13.68
N ILE A 122 12.88 -9.52 13.20
CA ILE A 122 14.32 -9.30 13.09
C ILE A 122 14.93 -9.29 14.49
N ASP A 123 15.87 -10.18 14.74
CA ASP A 123 16.65 -10.24 15.97
C ASP A 123 17.90 -9.36 15.85
N PHE A 124 18.25 -8.68 16.93
CA PHE A 124 19.45 -7.85 17.07
C PHE A 124 20.46 -8.46 18.06
N ASN A 125 20.30 -9.73 18.42
CA ASN A 125 21.27 -10.51 19.21
C ASN A 125 22.53 -10.88 18.40
N THR A 126 23.15 -9.90 17.78
CA THR A 126 24.45 -9.99 17.10
C THR A 126 25.37 -8.89 17.63
N ASN A 127 26.68 -9.07 17.47
CA ASN A 127 27.68 -8.01 17.67
C ASN A 127 28.10 -7.39 16.33
N ASP A 128 27.65 -7.93 15.20
CA ASP A 128 28.01 -7.41 13.88
C ASP A 128 27.26 -6.09 13.61
N GLU A 129 28.04 -5.01 13.59
CA GLU A 129 27.55 -3.67 13.32
C GLU A 129 26.89 -3.53 11.93
N SER A 130 27.45 -4.18 10.90
CA SER A 130 26.92 -4.13 9.53
C SER A 130 25.56 -4.83 9.43
N GLU A 131 25.40 -5.96 10.11
CA GLU A 131 24.12 -6.67 10.17
C GLU A 131 23.04 -5.83 10.87
N ILE A 132 23.40 -5.16 11.97
CA ILE A 132 22.49 -4.27 12.71
C ILE A 132 22.06 -3.09 11.82
N LYS A 133 23.01 -2.44 11.14
CA LYS A 133 22.75 -1.34 10.20
C LYS A 133 21.82 -1.74 9.07
N ASN A 134 22.13 -2.85 8.39
CA ASN A 134 21.30 -3.40 7.32
C ASN A 134 19.88 -3.70 7.80
N SER A 135 19.75 -4.25 9.00
CA SER A 135 18.47 -4.55 9.63
C SER A 135 17.67 -3.28 9.96
N LEU A 136 18.32 -2.23 10.48
CA LEU A 136 17.70 -0.94 10.71
C LEU A 136 17.21 -0.30 9.42
N ASP A 137 18.03 -0.29 8.36
CA ASP A 137 17.65 0.27 7.07
C ASP A 137 16.49 -0.50 6.42
N LYS A 138 16.49 -1.84 6.54
CA LYS A 138 15.36 -2.67 6.10
C LYS A 138 14.07 -2.28 6.81
N ILE A 139 14.09 -2.15 8.14
CA ILE A 139 12.90 -1.75 8.91
C ILE A 139 12.45 -0.35 8.50
N TYR A 140 13.36 0.63 8.46
CA TYR A 140 13.01 2.02 8.14
C TYR A 140 12.43 2.14 6.73
N ASN A 141 13.11 1.63 5.72
CA ASN A 141 12.64 1.69 4.33
C ASN A 141 11.36 0.89 4.14
N GLY A 142 11.21 -0.21 4.88
CA GLY A 142 10.01 -1.02 4.88
C GLY A 142 8.79 -0.34 5.48
N ILE A 143 8.94 0.62 6.41
CA ILE A 143 7.78 1.26 7.08
C ILE A 143 7.61 2.75 6.81
N ILE A 144 8.58 3.41 6.17
CA ILE A 144 8.59 4.88 6.01
C ILE A 144 7.42 5.41 5.19
N ASP A 145 6.82 4.62 4.31
CA ASP A 145 5.71 5.06 3.45
C ASP A 145 4.34 4.89 4.13
N TYR A 146 4.20 3.95 5.07
CA TYR A 146 2.92 3.65 5.74
C TYR A 146 2.57 4.68 6.82
N LYS A 147 1.28 4.78 7.14
CA LYS A 147 0.75 5.76 8.08
C LYS A 147 0.00 5.07 9.21
N TRP A 148 0.30 5.46 10.45
CA TRP A 148 -0.65 5.27 11.56
C TRP A 148 -1.96 5.98 11.25
N LYS A 149 -3.09 5.36 11.55
CA LYS A 149 -4.42 5.94 11.35
C LYS A 149 -5.25 5.86 12.61
N SER A 150 -6.21 6.75 12.75
CA SER A 150 -7.19 6.69 13.84
C SER A 150 -8.36 5.81 13.42
N THR A 151 -8.95 5.10 14.37
CA THR A 151 -10.18 4.32 14.16
C THR A 151 -11.35 5.26 13.86
N GLY A 152 -12.22 4.86 12.94
CA GLY A 152 -13.44 5.56 12.56
C GLY A 152 -14.70 4.88 13.11
N GLN A 153 -15.83 5.07 12.44
CA GLN A 153 -17.13 4.51 12.85
C GLN A 153 -17.36 3.08 12.35
N ASP A 154 -16.65 2.63 11.31
CA ASP A 154 -16.82 1.30 10.71
C ASP A 154 -15.99 0.24 11.48
N GLU A 155 -16.68 -0.77 12.04
CA GLU A 155 -16.05 -1.83 12.85
C GLU A 155 -15.06 -2.69 12.05
N MET A 156 -15.36 -3.00 10.78
CA MET A 156 -14.50 -3.81 9.93
C MET A 156 -13.22 -3.05 9.57
N GLN A 157 -13.35 -1.76 9.23
CA GLN A 157 -12.19 -0.90 9.00
C GLN A 157 -11.38 -0.70 10.27
N ASN A 158 -12.03 -0.58 11.42
CA ASN A 158 -11.36 -0.44 12.71
C ASN A 158 -10.47 -1.64 13.03
N LYS A 159 -10.91 -2.86 12.72
CA LYS A 159 -10.08 -4.06 12.87
C LYS A 159 -8.82 -3.99 12.02
N ILE A 160 -8.94 -3.59 10.74
CA ILE A 160 -7.80 -3.44 9.82
C ILE A 160 -6.84 -2.34 10.30
N ILE A 161 -7.37 -1.15 10.65
CA ILE A 161 -6.58 -0.02 11.14
C ILE A 161 -5.84 -0.40 12.44
N THR A 162 -6.51 -1.09 13.34
CA THR A 162 -5.93 -1.54 14.61
C THR A 162 -4.75 -2.47 14.37
N GLU A 163 -4.92 -3.45 13.49
CA GLU A 163 -3.88 -4.43 13.20
C GLU A 163 -2.69 -3.80 12.45
N ASN A 164 -2.96 -2.96 11.43
CA ASN A 164 -1.94 -2.17 10.75
C ASN A 164 -1.12 -1.32 11.74
N ASN A 165 -1.80 -0.60 12.64
CA ASN A 165 -1.14 0.19 13.68
C ASN A 165 -0.34 -0.67 14.65
N ARG A 166 -0.85 -1.85 15.03
CA ARG A 166 -0.17 -2.80 15.92
C ARG A 166 1.18 -3.19 15.33
N VAL A 167 1.21 -3.62 14.07
CA VAL A 167 2.44 -4.04 13.40
C VAL A 167 3.41 -2.87 13.21
N LEU A 168 2.94 -1.69 12.79
CA LEU A 168 3.79 -0.50 12.71
C LEU A 168 4.44 -0.14 14.06
N ASN A 169 3.69 -0.27 15.16
CA ASN A 169 4.23 -0.05 16.50
C ASN A 169 5.27 -1.10 16.88
N MET A 170 5.07 -2.36 16.49
CA MET A 170 6.07 -3.41 16.68
C MET A 170 7.34 -3.13 15.89
N CYS A 171 7.25 -2.75 14.61
CA CYS A 171 8.41 -2.38 13.79
C CYS A 171 9.17 -1.19 14.40
N LEU A 172 8.45 -0.16 14.86
CA LEU A 172 9.07 1.01 15.50
C LEU A 172 9.78 0.64 16.81
N ARG A 173 9.18 -0.24 17.61
CA ARG A 173 9.82 -0.77 18.82
C ARG A 173 11.06 -1.58 18.47
N ASN A 174 10.99 -2.43 17.44
CA ASN A 174 12.12 -3.25 17.04
C ASN A 174 13.28 -2.40 16.50
N TYR A 175 12.98 -1.34 15.74
CA TYR A 175 13.96 -0.34 15.34
C TYR A 175 14.65 0.30 16.55
N SER A 176 13.88 0.67 17.59
CA SER A 176 14.45 1.21 18.83
C SER A 176 15.38 0.24 19.54
N THR A 177 15.07 -1.06 19.51
CA THR A 177 15.94 -2.11 20.05
C THR A 177 17.25 -2.18 19.26
N GLY A 178 17.16 -2.26 17.93
CA GLY A 178 18.34 -2.27 17.05
C GLY A 178 19.21 -1.03 17.20
N LEU A 179 18.61 0.16 17.36
CA LEU A 179 19.35 1.40 17.60
C LEU A 179 20.08 1.38 18.95
N ARG A 180 19.44 0.86 20.00
CA ARG A 180 20.12 0.68 21.31
C ARG A 180 21.29 -0.29 21.18
N ARG A 181 21.12 -1.36 20.40
CA ARG A 181 22.17 -2.33 20.14
C ARG A 181 23.33 -1.70 19.38
N LEU A 182 23.05 -0.98 18.30
CA LEU A 182 24.07 -0.26 17.52
C LEU A 182 24.92 0.65 18.41
N LYS A 183 24.28 1.42 19.29
CA LYS A 183 24.97 2.29 20.27
C LYS A 183 25.86 1.53 21.26
N SER A 184 25.61 0.25 21.48
CA SER A 184 26.41 -0.58 22.39
C SER A 184 27.59 -1.27 21.70
N VAL A 185 27.62 -1.31 20.37
CA VAL A 185 28.64 -2.05 19.60
C VAL A 185 29.44 -1.18 18.63
N SER A 186 28.97 0.04 18.34
CA SER A 186 29.62 0.98 17.41
C SER A 186 30.14 2.19 18.16
N ASP A 187 31.37 2.58 17.85
CA ASP A 187 31.98 3.84 18.31
C ASP A 187 31.75 5.00 17.30
N ASN A 188 31.12 4.71 16.15
CA ASN A 188 30.89 5.72 15.11
C ASN A 188 29.69 6.61 15.43
N GLU A 189 29.95 7.76 16.06
CA GLU A 189 28.91 8.72 16.42
C GLU A 189 28.08 9.24 15.24
N GLU A 190 28.68 9.42 14.06
CA GLU A 190 27.96 9.97 12.91
C GLU A 190 26.90 9.01 12.40
N GLU A 191 27.23 7.71 12.35
CA GLU A 191 26.28 6.67 11.96
C GLU A 191 25.19 6.51 13.02
N ILE A 192 25.54 6.54 14.31
CA ILE A 192 24.54 6.53 15.39
C ILE A 192 23.56 7.71 15.24
N LYS A 193 24.08 8.93 15.00
CA LYS A 193 23.25 10.14 14.77
C LYS A 193 22.35 9.99 13.54
N TYR A 194 22.81 9.33 12.49
CA TYR A 194 22.01 9.04 11.30
C TYR A 194 20.79 8.16 11.61
N TYR A 195 20.99 7.01 12.27
CA TYR A 195 19.88 6.11 12.64
C TYR A 195 18.96 6.71 13.71
N GLU A 196 19.49 7.53 14.63
CA GLU A 196 18.65 8.32 15.54
C GLU A 196 17.71 9.27 14.79
N LYS A 197 18.22 9.96 13.75
CA LYS A 197 17.43 10.90 12.96
C LYS A 197 16.30 10.18 12.23
N GLN A 198 16.57 8.99 11.68
CA GLN A 198 15.54 8.13 11.10
C GLN A 198 14.48 7.72 12.13
N TYR A 199 14.88 7.27 13.33
CA TYR A 199 13.95 6.93 14.41
C TYR A 199 13.07 8.12 14.84
N LYS A 200 13.70 9.30 15.04
CA LYS A 200 13.01 10.54 15.37
C LYS A 200 11.99 10.91 14.28
N LYS A 201 12.34 10.73 13.00
CA LYS A 201 11.43 10.97 11.87
C LYS A 201 10.21 10.05 11.90
N LEU A 202 10.39 8.75 12.10
CA LEU A 202 9.28 7.79 12.23
C LEU A 202 8.40 8.09 13.44
N SER A 203 9.02 8.40 14.59
CA SER A 203 8.30 8.74 15.82
C SER A 203 7.46 10.00 15.65
N ARG A 204 8.02 11.07 15.08
CA ARG A 204 7.27 12.29 14.74
C ARG A 204 6.12 11.98 13.78
N LYS A 205 6.35 11.17 12.74
CA LYS A 205 5.31 10.76 11.80
C LYS A 205 4.14 10.07 12.50
N LYS A 206 4.41 9.16 13.45
CA LYS A 206 3.36 8.54 14.28
C LYS A 206 2.53 9.58 15.04
N TYR A 207 3.18 10.55 15.69
CA TYR A 207 2.47 11.61 16.42
C TYR A 207 1.63 12.50 15.51
N PHE A 208 2.20 12.99 14.39
CA PHE A 208 1.47 13.84 13.44
C PHE A 208 0.31 13.10 12.79
N ASN A 209 0.46 11.82 12.48
CA ASN A 209 -0.63 11.05 11.91
C ASN A 209 -1.77 10.82 12.89
N LYS A 210 -1.48 10.63 14.19
CA LYS A 210 -2.50 10.35 15.21
C LYS A 210 -3.17 11.62 15.73
N TYR A 211 -2.41 12.72 15.87
CA TYR A 211 -2.86 13.94 16.56
C TYR A 211 -2.80 15.19 15.69
N GLY A 212 -2.38 15.10 14.41
CA GLY A 212 -2.16 16.27 13.57
C GLY A 212 -3.39 17.18 13.45
N ALA A 213 -4.58 16.61 13.31
CA ALA A 213 -5.83 17.38 13.26
C ALA A 213 -6.12 18.13 14.57
N ILE A 214 -5.87 17.50 15.73
CA ILE A 214 -6.06 18.10 17.05
C ILE A 214 -5.06 19.26 17.24
N ILE A 215 -3.79 19.04 16.88
CA ILE A 215 -2.74 20.07 17.00
C ILE A 215 -3.10 21.29 16.14
N ILE A 216 -3.54 21.08 14.89
CA ILE A 216 -3.97 22.18 14.01
C ILE A 216 -5.19 22.90 14.59
N GLY A 217 -6.17 22.16 15.13
CA GLY A 217 -7.36 22.75 15.76
C GLY A 217 -7.02 23.64 16.94
N VAL A 218 -6.12 23.18 17.83
CA VAL A 218 -5.67 23.96 18.99
C VAL A 218 -4.91 25.22 18.55
N VAL A 219 -4.01 25.12 17.59
CA VAL A 219 -3.26 26.28 17.08
C VAL A 219 -4.20 27.30 16.43
N ALA A 220 -5.16 26.84 15.61
CA ALA A 220 -6.16 27.71 14.99
C ALA A 220 -7.03 28.42 16.03
N PHE A 221 -7.44 27.71 17.09
CA PHE A 221 -8.19 28.29 18.19
C PHE A 221 -7.41 29.39 18.91
N VAL A 222 -6.14 29.15 19.24
CA VAL A 222 -5.29 30.17 19.89
C VAL A 222 -5.14 31.40 19.01
N VAL A 223 -4.91 31.23 17.70
CA VAL A 223 -4.79 32.36 16.76
C VAL A 223 -6.10 33.16 16.69
N LEU A 224 -7.25 32.48 16.63
CA LEU A 224 -8.57 33.15 16.62
C LEU A 224 -8.81 33.96 17.89
N MET A 225 -8.49 33.40 19.06
CA MET A 225 -8.64 34.12 20.34
C MET A 225 -7.72 35.33 20.41
N SER A 226 -6.47 35.21 19.95
CA SER A 226 -5.55 36.35 19.88
C SER A 226 -6.06 37.46 18.94
N LEU A 227 -6.66 37.11 17.80
CA LEU A 227 -7.22 38.09 16.87
C LEU A 227 -8.46 38.80 17.45
N LEU A 228 -9.31 38.07 18.17
CA LEU A 228 -10.46 38.66 18.86
C LEU A 228 -10.03 39.63 19.96
N ALA A 229 -9.00 39.28 20.75
CA ALA A 229 -8.47 40.14 21.80
C ALA A 229 -7.76 41.41 21.30
N ILE A 230 -7.47 41.53 20.00
CA ILE A 230 -6.90 42.75 19.37
C ILE A 230 -8.02 43.65 18.80
N MET A 231 -9.21 43.10 18.56
CA MET A 231 -10.37 43.85 18.06
C MET A 231 -11.26 44.43 19.16
N GLU A 232 -11.12 43.95 20.41
CA GLU A 232 -11.58 44.63 21.63
C GLU A 232 -10.57 45.70 22.08
#